data_AF-A0A7J3U967-F1
#
_entry.id   AF-A0A7J3U967-F1
#
_cell.length_a   1.000
_cell.length_b   1.000
_cell.length_c   1.000
_cell.angle_alpha   90.00
_cell.angle_beta   90.00
_cell.angle_gamma   90.00
#
_symmetry.space_group_name_H-M   'P 1'
#
loop_
_entity.id
_entity.type
_entity.pdbx_description
1 polymer ?
#
loop_
_entity_poly.entity_id
_entity_poly.type
_entity_poly.pdbx_seq_one_letter_code
_entity_poly.pdbx_strand_id
1 'polypeptide(L)'
;MKPLILKLIPSIKGDEFEVVERKDFYCWLKPVNVGGKNLTPLVYRDAPVEGGLPHYGYGVIFGDLDKAEMFGKEFQLQEKTFDKVRVFDTDFKVFANNQMVKGIGVYCNQGKVKLIGGEFKEGDVVKPRFS
;
A
#
# COMPACT_ATOMS: atom_id res chain seq x y z
N MET A 1 -22.93 8.52 -20.17
CA MET A 1 -21.45 8.43 -20.04
C MET A 1 -21.09 6.96 -19.87
N LYS A 2 -20.14 6.41 -20.65
CA LYS A 2 -19.68 5.03 -20.46
C LYS A 2 -18.50 5.04 -19.47
N PRO A 3 -18.45 4.12 -18.49
CA PRO A 3 -17.32 4.05 -17.57
C PRO A 3 -16.04 3.70 -18.32
N LEU A 4 -14.94 4.37 -17.97
CA LEU A 4 -13.61 4.02 -18.46
C LEU A 4 -13.09 2.82 -17.67
N ILE A 5 -12.90 1.69 -18.34
CA ILE A 5 -12.32 0.49 -17.73
C ILE A 5 -10.81 0.56 -17.87
N LEU A 6 -10.12 0.75 -16.74
CA LEU A 6 -8.65 0.79 -16.69
C LEU A 6 -8.07 -0.62 -16.52
N LYS A 7 -6.84 -0.81 -17.00
CA LYS A 7 -6.11 -2.08 -16.84
C LYS A 7 -5.70 -2.27 -15.38
N LEU A 8 -5.76 -3.52 -14.92
CA LEU A 8 -5.17 -3.94 -13.66
C LEU A 8 -3.64 -3.83 -13.72
N ILE A 9 -3.02 -3.56 -12.56
CA ILE A 9 -1.58 -3.35 -12.43
C ILE A 9 -0.94 -4.45 -11.57
N PRO A 10 0.37 -4.73 -11.73
CA PRO A 10 1.07 -5.74 -10.93
C PRO A 10 0.98 -5.47 -9.43
N SER A 11 0.73 -6.52 -8.65
CA SER A 11 0.62 -6.44 -7.19
C SER A 11 1.61 -7.35 -6.50
N ILE A 12 2.05 -6.91 -5.32
CA ILE A 12 3.11 -7.56 -4.57
C ILE A 12 2.79 -9.01 -4.18
N LYS A 13 3.82 -9.84 -4.19
CA LYS A 13 3.90 -11.12 -3.47
C LYS A 13 5.00 -11.01 -2.41
N GLY A 14 4.63 -11.06 -1.14
CA GLY A 14 5.56 -10.80 -0.03
C GLY A 14 5.49 -9.35 0.44
N ASP A 15 6.60 -8.79 0.91
CA ASP A 15 6.64 -7.48 1.57
C ASP A 15 7.85 -6.61 1.15
N GLU A 16 8.55 -6.99 0.10
CA GLU A 16 9.71 -6.27 -0.41
C GLU A 16 9.38 -5.42 -1.64
N PHE A 17 9.91 -4.20 -1.64
CA PHE A 17 9.81 -3.30 -2.78
C PHE A 17 11.18 -2.72 -3.14
N GLU A 18 11.43 -2.54 -4.44
CA GLU A 18 12.62 -1.83 -4.93
C GLU A 18 12.29 -0.36 -5.14
N VAL A 19 13.17 0.52 -4.68
CA VAL A 19 13.14 1.95 -4.99
C VAL A 19 13.55 2.14 -6.45
N VAL A 20 12.62 2.60 -7.28
CA VAL A 20 12.86 2.81 -8.72
C VAL A 20 13.04 4.26 -9.11
N GLU A 21 12.69 5.17 -8.21
CA GLU A 21 12.81 6.60 -8.44
C GLU A 21 12.87 7.34 -7.11
N ARG A 22 13.86 8.22 -6.94
CA ARG A 22 13.94 9.11 -5.78
C ARG A 22 13.53 10.54 -6.15
N LYS A 23 12.63 11.11 -5.35
CA LYS A 23 12.31 12.55 -5.32
C LYS A 23 12.73 13.16 -3.99
N ASP A 24 12.71 14.47 -3.87
CA ASP A 24 13.17 15.21 -2.68
C ASP A 24 12.55 14.68 -1.37
N PHE A 25 11.25 14.40 -1.37
CA PHE A 25 10.50 14.04 -0.16
C PHE A 25 9.94 12.61 -0.16
N TYR A 26 10.11 11.86 -1.25
CA TYR A 26 9.53 10.53 -1.37
C TYR A 26 10.26 9.66 -2.40
N CYS A 27 10.07 8.36 -2.29
CA CYS A 27 10.47 7.37 -3.29
C CYS A 27 9.25 6.78 -3.98
N TRP A 28 9.40 6.42 -5.25
CA TRP A 28 8.51 5.45 -5.87
C TRP A 28 9.09 4.05 -5.74
N LEU A 29 8.23 3.13 -5.31
CA LEU A 29 8.58 1.74 -5.07
C LEU A 29 7.83 0.83 -6.04
N LYS A 30 8.50 -0.17 -6.60
CA LYS A 30 7.84 -1.29 -7.30
C LYS A 30 7.95 -2.56 -6.46
N PRO A 31 6.97 -3.48 -6.50
CA PRO A 31 7.13 -4.79 -5.88
C PRO A 31 8.35 -5.52 -6.44
N VAL A 32 9.17 -6.12 -5.57
CA VAL A 32 10.28 -7.00 -6.02
C VAL A 32 9.72 -8.27 -6.64
N ASN A 33 8.76 -8.87 -5.96
CA ASN A 33 8.05 -10.06 -6.40
C ASN A 33 6.58 -9.72 -6.69
N VAL A 34 6.04 -10.25 -7.79
CA VAL A 34 4.66 -10.02 -8.22
C VAL A 34 3.85 -11.30 -8.12
N GLY A 35 2.67 -11.22 -7.51
CA GLY A 35 1.75 -12.35 -7.30
C GLY A 35 0.59 -12.42 -8.30
N GLY A 36 0.28 -11.30 -8.94
CA GLY A 36 -0.87 -11.17 -9.83
C GLY A 36 -1.08 -9.74 -10.28
N LYS A 37 -2.29 -9.42 -10.75
CA LYS A 37 -2.70 -8.07 -11.11
C LYS A 37 -3.98 -7.68 -10.36
N ASN A 38 -3.97 -6.52 -9.72
CA ASN A 38 -5.11 -5.96 -8.99
C ASN A 38 -5.28 -4.46 -9.27
N LEU A 39 -6.20 -3.81 -8.55
CA LEU A 39 -6.43 -2.37 -8.64
C LEU A 39 -5.23 -1.55 -8.12
N THR A 40 -4.51 -2.07 -7.12
CA THR A 40 -3.39 -1.40 -6.47
C THR A 40 -2.19 -2.34 -6.30
N PRO A 41 -0.97 -1.81 -6.11
CA PRO A 41 0.24 -2.64 -6.03
C PRO A 41 0.40 -3.31 -4.66
N LEU A 42 -0.39 -2.89 -3.67
CA LEU A 42 -0.44 -3.45 -2.32
C LEU A 42 -1.76 -4.21 -2.15
N VAL A 43 -1.68 -5.47 -1.71
CA VAL A 43 -2.84 -6.34 -1.52
C VAL A 43 -2.72 -7.12 -0.21
N TYR A 44 -3.86 -7.51 0.37
CA TYR A 44 -3.95 -8.54 1.41
C TYR A 44 -4.89 -9.65 0.95
N ARG A 45 -4.39 -10.89 0.82
CA ARG A 45 -5.18 -12.04 0.30
C ARG A 45 -5.92 -11.70 -1.00
N ASP A 46 -5.21 -11.09 -1.94
CA ASP A 46 -5.73 -10.57 -3.22
C ASP A 46 -6.73 -9.41 -3.13
N ALA A 47 -7.09 -8.92 -1.94
CA ALA A 47 -7.88 -7.70 -1.77
C ALA A 47 -6.97 -6.45 -1.91
N PRO A 48 -7.20 -5.58 -2.91
CA PRO A 48 -6.43 -4.35 -3.09
C PRO A 48 -6.56 -3.39 -1.91
N VAL A 49 -5.48 -2.69 -1.59
CA VAL A 49 -5.41 -1.69 -0.53
C VAL A 49 -5.13 -0.32 -1.13
N GLU A 50 -5.83 0.71 -0.67
CA GLU A 50 -5.68 2.11 -1.08
C GLU A 50 -5.58 3.03 0.14
N GLY A 51 -4.83 4.12 0.00
CA GLY A 51 -4.80 5.18 1.01
C GLY A 51 -3.43 5.84 1.17
N GLY A 52 -3.44 6.96 1.89
CA GLY A 52 -2.26 7.60 2.43
C GLY A 52 -2.08 7.18 3.88
N LEU A 53 -1.24 6.18 4.14
CA LEU A 53 -1.11 5.51 5.42
C LEU A 53 0.15 6.00 6.16
N PRO A 54 0.06 6.66 7.34
CA PRO A 54 -1.13 6.99 8.11
C PRO A 54 -1.70 8.40 7.82
N HIS A 55 -1.18 9.12 6.82
CA HIS A 55 -1.44 10.55 6.62
C HIS A 55 -2.92 10.95 6.53
N TYR A 56 -3.80 10.12 5.95
CA TYR A 56 -5.23 10.42 5.84
C TYR A 56 -6.06 10.01 7.05
N GLY A 57 -5.46 9.32 8.03
CA GLY A 57 -6.16 8.79 9.20
C GLY A 57 -6.92 7.49 8.94
N TYR A 58 -7.09 7.10 7.67
CA TYR A 58 -7.74 5.86 7.27
C TYR A 58 -7.09 5.23 6.04
N GLY A 59 -7.30 3.93 5.90
CA GLY A 59 -7.03 3.16 4.68
C GLY A 59 -8.28 2.42 4.23
N VAL A 60 -8.25 1.98 2.97
CA VAL A 60 -9.37 1.27 2.33
C VAL A 60 -8.88 -0.07 1.81
N ILE A 61 -9.70 -1.11 1.96
CA ILE A 61 -9.48 -2.42 1.36
C ILE A 61 -10.70 -2.83 0.52
N PHE A 62 -10.44 -3.24 -0.71
CA PHE A 62 -11.45 -3.69 -1.67
C PHE A 62 -11.67 -5.20 -1.53
N GLY A 63 -12.34 -5.61 -0.46
CA GLY A 63 -12.65 -7.00 -0.18
C GLY A 63 -13.78 -7.15 0.83
N ASP A 64 -14.38 -8.33 0.85
CA ASP A 64 -15.37 -8.71 1.87
C ASP A 64 -14.65 -9.45 3.00
N LEU A 65 -14.01 -8.67 3.88
CA LEU A 65 -13.16 -9.14 4.97
C LEU A 65 -13.56 -8.41 6.27
N ASP A 66 -13.33 -9.06 7.41
CA ASP A 66 -13.53 -8.44 8.73
C ASP A 66 -12.21 -7.95 9.33
N LYS A 67 -11.08 -8.49 8.86
CA LYS A 67 -9.74 -8.11 9.28
C LYS A 67 -8.74 -8.16 8.13
N ALA A 68 -7.67 -7.39 8.26
CA ALA A 68 -6.53 -7.43 7.35
C ALA A 68 -5.21 -7.46 8.14
N GLU A 69 -4.17 -8.05 7.56
CA GLU A 69 -2.82 -7.98 8.12
C GLU A 69 -1.87 -7.44 7.05
N MET A 70 -1.19 -6.35 7.36
CA MET A 70 -0.22 -5.76 6.45
C MET A 70 1.03 -5.39 7.21
N PHE A 71 2.18 -5.76 6.65
CA PHE A 71 3.49 -5.40 7.19
C PHE A 71 3.65 -5.66 8.70
N GLY A 72 3.11 -6.80 9.15
CA GLY A 72 3.18 -7.29 10.53
C GLY A 72 2.18 -6.67 11.51
N LYS A 73 1.21 -5.86 11.05
CA LYS A 73 0.14 -5.30 11.89
C LYS A 73 -1.23 -5.79 11.42
N GLU A 74 -2.05 -6.24 12.36
CA GLU A 74 -3.46 -6.59 12.12
C GLU A 74 -4.35 -5.35 12.27
N PHE A 75 -5.35 -5.23 11.41
CA PHE A 75 -6.34 -4.17 11.37
C PHE A 75 -7.73 -4.77 11.47
N GLN A 76 -8.53 -4.22 12.38
CA GLN A 76 -9.97 -4.45 12.37
C GLN A 76 -10.61 -3.57 11.31
N LEU A 77 -11.44 -4.17 10.46
CA LEU A 77 -12.11 -3.47 9.37
C LEU A 77 -13.47 -2.97 9.86
N GLN A 78 -13.71 -1.67 9.69
CA GLN A 78 -14.96 -1.02 10.08
C GLN A 78 -16.11 -1.42 9.14
N GLU A 79 -17.35 -1.33 9.66
CA GLU A 79 -18.55 -1.74 8.92
C GLU A 79 -18.78 -0.98 7.60
N LYS A 80 -19.50 -1.66 6.70
CA LYS A 80 -19.64 -1.38 5.26
C LYS A 80 -19.94 0.08 4.93
N THR A 81 -18.96 0.76 4.36
CA THR A 81 -19.19 2.04 3.66
C THR A 81 -19.90 1.78 2.32
N PHE A 82 -19.51 0.71 1.61
CA PHE A 82 -20.08 0.25 0.34
C PHE A 82 -19.89 -1.27 0.18
N ASP A 83 -20.63 -1.92 -0.74
CA ASP A 83 -20.51 -3.37 -0.96
C ASP A 83 -19.07 -3.75 -1.36
N LYS A 84 -18.48 -4.73 -0.66
CA LYS A 84 -17.09 -5.20 -0.82
C LYS A 84 -15.99 -4.13 -0.67
N VAL A 85 -16.27 -3.06 0.06
CA VAL A 85 -15.27 -2.07 0.47
C VAL A 85 -15.31 -1.90 1.98
N ARG A 86 -14.13 -1.90 2.61
CA ARG A 86 -13.98 -1.70 4.05
C ARG A 86 -12.93 -0.66 4.35
N VAL A 87 -13.10 0.02 5.48
CA VAL A 87 -12.19 1.07 5.97
C VAL A 87 -11.49 0.58 7.24
N PHE A 88 -10.26 1.04 7.47
CA PHE A 88 -9.53 0.80 8.71
C PHE A 88 -8.79 2.05 9.16
N ASP A 89 -8.63 2.21 10.48
CA ASP A 89 -7.88 3.33 11.04
C ASP A 89 -6.39 3.15 10.88
N THR A 90 -5.68 4.27 10.73
CA THR A 90 -4.23 4.28 10.56
C THR A 90 -3.50 4.89 11.74
N ASP A 91 -3.82 4.47 12.97
CA ASP A 91 -3.05 4.85 14.16
C ASP A 91 -1.82 3.94 14.33
N PHE A 92 -0.83 4.15 13.46
CA PHE A 92 0.44 3.44 13.50
C PHE A 92 1.58 4.27 12.93
N LYS A 93 2.80 3.90 13.31
CA LYS A 93 4.03 4.42 12.71
C LYS A 93 4.48 3.49 11.58
N VAL A 94 5.10 4.08 10.55
CA VAL A 94 5.64 3.33 9.43
C VAL A 94 7.16 3.34 9.50
N PHE A 95 7.75 2.16 9.35
CA PHE A 95 9.18 1.97 9.23
C PHE A 95 9.48 1.31 7.89
N ALA A 96 10.62 1.64 7.29
CA ALA A 96 11.20 0.92 6.17
C ALA A 96 12.67 0.65 6.51
N ASN A 97 13.09 -0.62 6.50
CA ASN A 97 14.45 -1.03 6.89
C ASN A 97 14.97 -0.32 8.17
N ASN A 98 14.15 -0.31 9.24
CA ASN A 98 14.40 0.35 10.53
C ASN A 98 14.44 1.89 10.54
N GLN A 99 14.28 2.55 9.40
CA GLN A 99 14.11 4.01 9.36
C GLN A 99 12.63 4.36 9.53
N MET A 100 12.32 5.26 10.48
CA MET A 100 10.96 5.81 10.58
C MET A 100 10.70 6.71 9.37
N VAL A 101 9.60 6.44 8.67
CA VAL A 101 9.15 7.24 7.53
C VAL A 101 7.83 7.92 7.86
N LYS A 102 7.43 8.91 7.05
CA LYS A 102 6.18 9.65 7.26
C LYS A 102 4.95 8.85 6.86
N GLY A 103 5.09 7.88 5.95
CA GLY A 103 4.01 7.01 5.53
C GLY A 103 4.19 6.42 4.14
N ILE A 104 3.17 5.71 3.67
CA ILE A 104 3.04 5.17 2.32
C ILE A 104 1.78 5.69 1.64
N GLY A 105 1.86 5.92 0.33
CA GLY A 105 0.72 6.24 -0.52
C GLY A 105 0.48 5.14 -1.54
N VAL A 106 -0.75 4.64 -1.61
CA VAL A 106 -1.18 3.62 -2.56
C VAL A 106 -2.42 4.13 -3.27
N TYR A 107 -2.45 4.02 -4.60
CA TYR A 107 -3.50 4.59 -5.45
C TYR A 107 -3.99 3.57 -6.48
N CYS A 108 -5.28 3.57 -6.78
CA CYS A 108 -5.84 2.76 -7.87
C CYS A 108 -5.16 3.05 -9.21
N ASN A 109 -4.89 1.99 -9.96
CA ASN A 109 -4.28 1.99 -11.29
C ASN A 109 -2.87 2.65 -11.36
N GLN A 110 -2.25 2.95 -10.23
CA GLN A 110 -0.85 3.35 -10.13
C GLN A 110 0.02 2.13 -9.82
N GLY A 111 0.97 1.79 -10.69
CA GLY A 111 1.80 0.58 -10.56
C GLY A 111 2.87 0.64 -9.46
N LYS A 112 2.98 1.75 -8.74
CA LYS A 112 4.03 2.02 -7.74
C LYS A 112 3.44 2.42 -6.39
N VAL A 113 4.12 2.07 -5.30
CA VAL A 113 3.82 2.58 -3.95
C VAL A 113 4.67 3.82 -3.70
N LYS A 114 4.09 4.88 -3.15
CA LYS A 114 4.82 6.07 -2.72
C LYS A 114 5.33 5.85 -1.29
N LEU A 115 6.62 6.00 -1.02
CA LEU A 115 7.20 5.98 0.33
C LEU A 115 7.63 7.40 0.70
N ILE A 116 7.07 7.98 1.75
CA ILE A 116 7.28 9.39 2.10
C ILE A 116 8.33 9.50 3.21
N GLY A 117 9.45 10.16 2.93
CA GLY A 117 10.60 10.26 3.85
C GLY A 117 11.65 9.17 3.66
N GLY A 118 12.52 9.00 4.68
CA GLY A 118 13.67 8.11 4.63
C GLY A 118 14.78 8.57 3.68
N GLU A 119 15.96 7.96 3.83
CA GLU A 119 17.17 8.25 3.06
C GLU A 119 17.52 7.12 2.08
N PHE A 120 16.53 6.67 1.33
CA PHE A 120 16.69 5.60 0.34
C PHE A 120 17.13 6.11 -1.03
N LYS A 121 17.88 5.28 -1.74
CA LYS A 121 18.39 5.53 -3.10
C LYS A 121 17.75 4.57 -4.09
N GLU A 122 17.80 4.93 -5.37
CA GLU A 122 17.37 4.03 -6.45
C GLU A 122 18.19 2.73 -6.42
N GLY A 123 17.49 1.60 -6.57
CA GLY A 123 18.04 0.26 -6.43
C GLY A 123 17.96 -0.33 -5.01
N ASP A 124 17.69 0.48 -3.97
CA ASP A 124 17.51 -0.06 -2.62
C ASP A 124 16.26 -0.95 -2.54
N VAL A 125 16.37 -2.09 -1.85
CA VAL A 125 15.21 -2.92 -1.49
C VAL A 125 14.76 -2.55 -0.08
N VAL A 126 13.49 -2.16 0.03
CA VAL A 126 12.85 -1.75 1.29
C VAL A 126 11.78 -2.74 1.71
N LYS A 127 11.76 -3.04 3.01
CA LYS A 127 10.75 -3.86 3.67
C LYS A 127 9.98 -2.99 4.67
N PRO A 128 8.73 -2.58 4.35
CA PRO A 128 7.91 -1.80 5.26
C PRO A 128 7.49 -2.61 6.49
N ARG A 129 7.32 -1.93 7.61
CA ARG A 129 6.75 -2.46 8.86
C ARG A 129 5.83 -1.42 9.48
N PHE A 130 4.68 -1.86 9.97
CA PHE A 130 3.79 -1.03 10.76
C PHE A 130 3.99 -1.31 12.25
N SER A 131 3.91 -0.26 13.08
CA SER A 131 4.04 -0.32 14.54
C SER A 131 2.85 0.37 15.18
#